data_AF-L8LMS6-F1
#
_entry.id   AF-L8LMS6-F1
#
_cell.length_a   1.000
_cell.length_b   1.000
_cell.length_c   1.000
_cell.angle_alpha   90.00
_cell.angle_beta   90.00
_cell.angle_gamma   90.00
#
_symmetry.space_group_name_H-M   'P 1'
#
loop_
_entity.id
_entity.type
_entity.pdbx_description
1 polymer ?
#
loop_
_entity_poly.entity_id
_entity_poly.type
_entity_poly.pdbx_seq_one_letter_code
_entity_poly.pdbx_strand_id
1 'polypeptide(L)'
;MSQFPDEDPKLSAFLRQYRPIPPETPNYLEARLMESLPTRRSQHTHFRWTIPAIAATLLLAWTSYRHFQPGWRYGAITQELETFLIDNWDETLEMELMATEW
;
A
#
# COMPACT_ATOMS: atom_id res chain seq x y z
N MET A 1 14.69 4.97 -14.08
CA MET A 1 14.38 5.34 -15.48
C MET A 1 15.01 4.28 -16.35
N SER A 2 14.23 3.34 -16.88
CA SER A 2 14.79 2.30 -17.75
C SER A 2 15.21 2.94 -19.06
N GLN A 3 16.52 2.98 -19.28
CA GLN A 3 17.14 3.46 -20.50
C GLN A 3 16.85 2.41 -21.59
N PHE A 4 16.11 2.80 -22.62
CA PHE A 4 15.89 1.93 -23.78
C PHE A 4 17.26 1.64 -24.42
N PRO A 5 17.53 0.39 -24.86
CA PRO A 5 18.80 0.05 -25.50
C PRO A 5 18.99 0.94 -26.73
N ASP A 6 20.26 1.35 -26.98
CA ASP A 6 20.66 2.20 -28.11
C ASP A 6 19.89 1.83 -29.37
N GLU A 7 19.14 2.80 -29.90
CA GLU A 7 18.21 2.61 -31.02
C GLU A 7 18.96 1.98 -32.20
N ASP A 8 18.61 0.73 -32.54
CA ASP A 8 19.24 0.03 -33.67
C ASP A 8 19.02 0.84 -34.96
N PRO A 9 20.09 1.41 -35.56
CA PRO A 9 19.98 2.30 -36.71
C PRO A 9 19.47 1.56 -37.95
N LYS A 10 19.70 0.25 -38.04
CA LYS A 10 19.21 -0.59 -39.14
C LYS A 10 17.70 -0.83 -39.00
N LEU A 11 17.25 -1.09 -37.77
CA LEU A 11 15.83 -1.28 -37.47
C LEU A 11 15.04 0.00 -37.73
N SER A 12 15.55 1.15 -37.28
CA SER A 12 14.87 2.43 -37.49
C SER A 12 14.80 2.81 -38.98
N ALA A 13 15.84 2.51 -39.77
CA ALA A 13 15.83 2.71 -41.22
C ALA A 13 14.79 1.82 -41.91
N PHE A 14 14.71 0.54 -41.53
CA PHE A 14 13.71 -0.39 -42.04
C PHE A 14 12.28 0.07 -41.73
N LEU A 15 12.00 0.44 -40.48
CA LEU A 15 10.67 0.92 -40.07
C LEU A 15 10.26 2.23 -40.75
N ARG A 16 11.24 3.09 -41.07
CA ARG A 16 10.98 4.31 -41.86
C ARG A 16 10.69 3.97 -43.32
N GLN A 17 11.40 3.02 -43.90
CA GLN A 17 11.23 2.60 -45.29
C GLN A 17 9.87 1.95 -45.54
N TYR A 18 9.38 1.14 -44.60
CA TYR A 18 8.11 0.43 -44.72
C TYR A 18 6.98 1.09 -43.93
N ARG A 19 7.08 2.39 -43.62
CA ARG A 19 6.00 3.08 -42.91
C ARG A 19 4.77 3.17 -43.81
N PRO A 20 3.63 2.55 -43.46
CA PRO A 20 2.42 2.71 -44.21
C PRO A 20 1.91 4.15 -44.09
N ILE A 21 1.24 4.63 -45.14
CA ILE A 21 0.51 5.89 -45.08
C ILE A 21 -0.62 5.71 -44.06
N PRO A 22 -0.71 6.56 -43.03
CA PRO A 22 -1.79 6.46 -42.08
C PRO A 22 -3.12 6.66 -42.81
N PRO A 23 -4.15 5.84 -42.51
CA PRO A 23 -5.46 6.05 -43.10
C PRO A 23 -5.98 7.43 -42.72
N GLU A 24 -6.72 8.08 -43.62
CA GLU A 24 -7.41 9.33 -43.30
C GLU A 24 -8.30 9.12 -42.08
N THR A 25 -8.03 9.87 -41.01
CA THR A 25 -8.84 9.80 -39.80
C THR A 25 -10.15 10.55 -40.05
N PRO A 26 -11.31 9.89 -40.04
CA PRO A 26 -12.59 10.59 -40.09
C PRO A 26 -12.81 11.38 -38.78
N ASN A 27 -12.74 12.71 -38.87
CA ASN A 27 -12.94 13.63 -37.73
C ASN A 27 -14.29 13.43 -37.00
N TYR A 28 -15.29 12.85 -37.67
CA TYR A 28 -16.60 12.58 -37.08
C TYR A 28 -16.59 11.38 -36.11
N LEU A 29 -15.63 10.44 -36.23
CA LEU A 29 -15.58 9.26 -35.36
C LEU A 29 -15.17 9.64 -33.93
N GLU A 30 -14.24 10.58 -33.79
CA GLU A 30 -13.83 11.08 -32.49
C GLU A 30 -15.01 11.78 -31.79
N ALA A 31 -15.71 12.67 -32.49
CA ALA A 31 -16.88 13.36 -31.96
C ALA A 31 -17.98 12.36 -31.51
N ARG A 32 -18.24 11.33 -32.33
CA ARG A 32 -19.22 10.29 -32.01
C ARG A 32 -18.80 9.42 -30.82
N LEU A 33 -17.51 9.12 -30.68
CA LEU A 33 -16.97 8.41 -29.53
C LEU A 33 -17.11 9.23 -28.24
N MET A 34 -16.78 10.52 -28.30
CA MET A 34 -16.93 11.43 -27.16
C MET A 34 -18.38 11.59 -26.72
N GLU A 35 -19.33 11.61 -27.65
CA GLU A 35 -20.77 11.62 -27.34
C GLU A 35 -21.25 10.29 -26.72
N SER A 36 -20.68 9.16 -27.15
CA SER A 36 -21.03 7.84 -26.63
C SER A 36 -20.50 7.55 -25.23
N LEU A 37 -19.55 8.35 -24.73
CA LEU A 37 -19.01 8.16 -23.39
C LEU A 37 -20.07 8.54 -22.35
N PRO A 38 -20.36 7.65 -21.38
CA PRO A 38 -21.25 8.01 -20.29
C PRO A 38 -20.62 9.18 -19.53
N THR A 39 -21.25 10.35 -19.60
CA THR A 39 -20.88 11.47 -18.73
C THR A 39 -21.07 11.00 -17.30
N ARG A 40 -19.96 10.74 -16.59
CA ARG A 40 -19.98 10.35 -15.20
C ARG A 40 -20.42 11.56 -14.40
N ARG A 41 -21.73 11.82 -14.38
CA ARG A 41 -22.35 12.79 -13.47
C ARG A 41 -22.11 12.26 -12.08
N SER A 42 -21.04 12.75 -11.47
CA SER A 42 -20.76 12.61 -10.05
C SER A 42 -21.93 13.25 -9.29
N GLN A 43 -22.98 12.48 -9.04
CA GLN A 43 -24.03 12.82 -8.08
C GLN A 43 -23.46 12.62 -6.68
N HIS A 44 -22.61 13.55 -6.24
CA HIS A 44 -22.16 13.60 -4.86
C HIS A 44 -23.22 14.30 -4.01
N THR A 45 -24.33 13.61 -3.74
CA THR A 45 -25.44 14.11 -2.92
C THR A 45 -25.59 13.38 -1.58
N HIS A 46 -24.50 13.00 -0.89
CA HIS A 46 -24.63 12.36 0.43
C HIS A 46 -23.59 12.76 1.49
N PHE A 47 -22.78 13.80 1.25
CA PHE A 47 -21.69 14.19 2.18
C PHE A 47 -22.15 14.87 3.48
N ARG A 48 -23.46 15.12 3.68
CA ARG A 48 -23.95 15.80 4.89
C ARG A 48 -24.09 14.90 6.12
N TRP A 49 -24.01 13.57 5.98
CA TRP A 49 -24.26 12.61 7.08
C TRP A 49 -23.04 11.79 7.51
N THR A 50 -21.90 11.88 6.83
CA THR A 50 -20.67 11.16 7.22
C THR A 50 -19.85 11.90 8.28
N ILE A 51 -19.97 13.24 8.35
CA ILE A 51 -19.30 14.07 9.35
C ILE A 51 -19.66 13.69 10.80
N PRO A 52 -20.93 13.49 11.19
CA PRO A 52 -21.25 13.11 12.57
C PRO A 52 -20.75 11.71 12.93
N ALA A 53 -20.69 10.78 11.95
CA ALA A 53 -20.23 9.41 12.19
C ALA A 53 -18.74 9.35 12.54
N ILE A 54 -17.90 10.11 11.82
CA ILE A 54 -16.45 10.16 12.07
C ILE A 54 -16.16 10.79 13.44
N ALA A 55 -16.89 11.87 13.80
CA ALA A 55 -16.75 12.51 15.10
C ALA A 55 -17.15 11.56 16.25
N ALA A 56 -18.24 10.80 16.09
CA ALA A 56 -18.69 9.83 17.08
C ALA A 56 -17.68 8.70 17.29
N THR A 57 -17.08 8.17 16.22
CA THR A 57 -16.03 7.14 16.34
C THR A 57 -14.77 7.67 17.02
N LEU A 58 -14.38 8.91 16.75
CA LEU A 58 -13.19 9.51 17.36
C LEU A 58 -13.39 9.76 18.86
N LEU A 59 -14.58 10.23 19.25
CA LEU A 59 -14.94 10.42 20.64
C LEU A 59 -15.01 9.08 21.39
N LEU A 60 -15.58 8.04 20.79
CA LEU A 60 -15.65 6.71 21.41
C LEU A 60 -14.25 6.08 21.56
N ALA A 61 -13.37 6.27 20.57
CA ALA A 61 -11.97 5.84 20.66
C ALA A 61 -11.19 6.64 21.73
N TRP A 62 -11.41 7.95 21.84
CA TRP A 62 -10.78 8.79 22.88
C TRP A 62 -11.26 8.42 24.28
N THR A 63 -12.58 8.31 24.48
CA THR A 63 -13.16 7.97 25.78
C THR A 63 -12.76 6.56 26.18
N SER A 64 -12.78 5.61 25.24
CA SER A 64 -12.22 4.27 25.45
C SER A 64 -10.75 4.36 25.83
N TYR A 65 -9.91 5.07 25.09
CA TYR A 65 -8.48 5.21 25.40
C TYR A 65 -8.23 5.86 26.77
N ARG A 66 -9.02 6.86 27.14
CA ARG A 66 -8.94 7.56 28.45
C ARG A 66 -9.39 6.65 29.59
N HIS A 67 -10.46 5.89 29.41
CA HIS A 67 -11.06 5.06 30.47
C HIS A 67 -10.38 3.69 30.58
N PHE A 68 -9.86 3.16 29.47
CA PHE A 68 -9.06 1.94 29.39
C PHE A 68 -7.56 2.21 29.39
N GLN A 69 -7.06 3.38 29.84
CA GLN A 69 -5.67 3.40 30.30
C GLN A 69 -5.58 2.42 31.47
N PRO A 70 -4.98 1.23 31.30
CA PRO A 70 -4.76 0.32 32.39
C PRO A 70 -3.55 0.92 33.10
N GLY A 71 -3.81 1.87 33.98
CA GLY A 71 -2.85 2.13 35.03
C GLY A 71 -2.57 0.78 35.70
N TRP A 72 -1.32 0.30 35.55
CA TRP A 72 -0.71 -0.69 36.43
C TRP A 72 -0.90 -2.18 36.10
N ARG A 73 -0.81 -2.59 34.83
CA ARG A 73 -0.50 -4.00 34.50
C ARG A 73 0.59 -4.21 33.44
N TYR A 74 1.07 -3.15 32.80
CA TYR A 74 2.16 -3.27 31.82
C TYR A 74 3.53 -3.57 32.47
N GLY A 75 3.81 -3.04 33.66
CA GLY A 75 5.12 -3.23 34.32
C GLY A 75 5.38 -4.66 34.82
N ALA A 76 4.35 -5.38 35.27
CA ALA A 76 4.50 -6.77 35.72
C ALA A 76 4.69 -7.74 34.55
N ILE A 77 3.96 -7.51 33.45
CA ILE A 77 4.06 -8.34 32.23
C ILE A 77 5.42 -8.14 31.54
N THR A 78 5.97 -6.92 31.55
CA THR A 78 7.30 -6.67 30.96
C THR A 78 8.42 -7.32 31.77
N GLN A 79 8.29 -7.37 33.11
CA GLN A 79 9.33 -7.95 33.96
C GLN A 79 9.36 -9.48 33.86
N GLU A 80 8.20 -10.13 33.86
CA GLU A 80 8.11 -11.59 33.63
C GLU A 80 8.61 -11.98 32.23
N LEU A 81 8.30 -11.16 31.21
CA LEU A 81 8.75 -11.40 29.84
C LEU A 81 10.27 -11.19 29.69
N GLU A 82 10.84 -10.19 30.35
CA GLU A 82 12.28 -9.94 30.38
C GLU A 82 13.03 -11.09 31.07
N THR A 83 12.53 -11.57 32.21
CA THR A 83 13.11 -12.73 32.90
C THR A 83 13.04 -14.00 32.04
N PHE A 84 11.89 -14.27 31.41
CA PHE A 84 11.74 -15.43 30.53
C PHE A 84 12.69 -15.38 29.31
N LEU A 85 12.88 -14.19 28.72
CA LEU A 85 13.81 -14.01 27.60
C LEU A 85 15.27 -14.24 28.00
N ILE A 86 15.67 -13.79 29.20
CA ILE A 86 17.03 -14.00 29.71
C ILE A 86 17.26 -15.48 30.00
N ASP A 87 16.36 -16.13 30.73
CA ASP A 87 16.50 -17.54 31.11
C ASP A 87 16.52 -18.44 29.87
N ASN A 88 15.65 -18.18 28.89
CA ASN A 88 15.61 -19.00 27.68
C ASN A 88 16.86 -18.81 26.81
N TRP A 89 17.39 -17.60 26.74
CA TRP A 89 18.61 -17.33 25.96
C TRP A 89 19.84 -17.97 26.61
N ASP A 90 19.95 -17.91 27.93
CA ASP A 90 21.03 -18.55 28.70
C ASP A 90 21.00 -20.08 28.55
N GLU A 91 19.79 -20.67 28.61
CA GLU A 91 19.59 -22.10 28.40
C GLU A 91 20.02 -22.54 26.98
N THR A 92 19.76 -21.73 25.95
CA THR A 92 20.23 -22.05 24.59
C THR A 92 21.75 -22.01 24.44
N LEU A 93 22.43 -21.09 25.14
CA LEU A 93 23.88 -20.98 25.10
C LEU A 93 24.56 -22.09 25.90
N GLU A 94 24.03 -22.46 27.07
CA GLU A 94 24.54 -23.59 27.85
C GLU A 94 24.33 -24.92 27.11
N MET A 95 23.19 -25.10 26.44
CA MET A 95 22.92 -26.30 25.66
C MET A 95 23.84 -26.41 24.42
N GLU A 96 24.18 -25.28 23.80
CA GLU A 96 25.16 -25.23 22.70
C GLU A 96 26.59 -25.51 23.20
N LEU A 97 26.97 -24.99 24.37
CA LEU A 97 28.28 -25.22 24.96
C LEU A 97 28.47 -26.69 25.38
N MET A 98 27.43 -27.32 25.93
CA MET A 98 27.41 -28.76 26.25
C MET A 98 27.35 -29.68 25.02
N ALA A 99 26.80 -29.21 23.90
CA ALA A 99 26.78 -29.96 22.63
C ALA A 99 28.12 -29.92 21.89
N THR A 100 28.97 -28.94 22.19
CA THR A 100 30.28 -28.74 21.54
C THR A 100 31.44 -29.38 22.32
N GLU A 101 31.16 -29.95 23.51
CA GLU A 101 32.13 -30.68 24.35
C GLU A 101 32.18 -32.21 24.11
N TRP A 102 31.65 -32.70 22.98
CA TRP A 102 31.79 -34.11 22.52
C TRP A 102 32.53 -34.24 21.19
#